data_AF-A0A235J2R8-F1
#
_entry.id   AF-A0A235J2R8-F1
#
_cell.length_a   1.000
_cell.length_b   1.000
_cell.length_c   1.000
_cell.angle_alpha   90.00
_cell.angle_beta   90.00
_cell.angle_gamma   90.00
#
_symmetry.space_group_name_H-M   'P 1'
#
loop_
_entity.id
_entity.type
_entity.pdbx_description
1 polymer ?
#
loop_
_entity_poly.entity_id
_entity_poly.type
_entity_poly.pdbx_seq_one_letter_code
_entity_poly.pdbx_strand_id
1 'polypeptide(L)' 'MSIEDKAKAFAKNVEGKVQEAIGEVTGNPNDKAEGKAKQAEAQVRHTAENIKDEVKKTLE' A
#
# COMPACT_ATOMS: atom_id res chain seq x y z
N MET A 1 31.82 18.23 18.53
CA MET A 1 31.44 16.96 17.86
C MET A 1 32.71 16.38 17.26
N SER A 2 33.06 15.16 17.64
CA SER A 2 34.31 14.50 17.21
C SER A 2 34.18 13.92 15.80
N ILE A 3 35.31 13.58 15.18
CA ILE A 3 35.37 12.97 13.84
C ILE A 3 34.61 11.63 13.82
N GLU A 4 34.64 10.89 14.93
CA GLU A 4 33.85 9.67 15.13
C GLU A 4 32.33 9.91 15.05
N ASP A 5 31.83 11.02 15.62
CA ASP A 5 30.41 11.37 15.51
C ASP A 5 30.00 11.63 14.05
N LYS A 6 30.87 12.30 13.29
CA LYS A 6 30.64 12.58 11.86
C LYS A 6 30.65 11.31 11.03
N ALA A 7 31.58 10.38 11.29
CA ALA A 7 31.65 9.10 10.59
C ALA A 7 30.42 8.23 10.88
N LYS A 8 29.97 8.18 12.14
CA LYS A 8 28.77 7.47 12.56
C LYS A 8 27.50 8.04 11.95
N ALA A 9 27.41 9.37 11.84
CA ALA A 9 26.30 10.04 11.17
C ALA A 9 26.29 9.72 9.66
N PHE A 10 27.46 9.69 9.01
CA PHE A 10 27.56 9.33 7.61
C PHE A 10 27.15 7.87 7.34
N ALA A 11 27.63 6.92 8.16
CA ALA A 11 27.25 5.52 8.05
C ALA A 11 25.74 5.31 8.18
N LYS A 12 25.11 5.96 9.17
CA LYS A 12 23.64 5.94 9.34
C LYS A 12 22.90 6.52 8.15
N ASN A 13 23.42 7.59 7.53
CA ASN A 13 22.80 8.19 6.36
C ASN A 13 22.85 7.26 5.14
N VAL A 14 23.95 6.52 4.97
CA VAL A 14 24.08 5.53 3.89
C VAL A 14 23.14 4.34 4.12
N GLU A 15 23.09 3.81 5.34
CA GLU A 15 22.17 2.73 5.71
C GLU A 15 20.69 3.14 5.52
N GLY A 16 20.33 4.37 5.91
CA GLY A 16 19.01 4.94 5.71
C GLY A 16 18.64 5.05 4.22
N LYS A 17 19.56 5.51 3.37
CA LYS A 17 19.34 5.57 1.91
C LYS A 17 19.18 4.19 1.28
N VAL A 18 19.91 3.19 1.79
CA VAL A 18 19.75 1.80 1.32
C VAL A 18 18.37 1.26 1.73
N GLN A 19 17.91 1.53 2.95
CA GLN A 19 16.56 1.16 3.39
C GLN A 19 15.46 1.89 2.61
N GLU A 20 15.65 3.17 2.30
CA GLU A 20 14.74 3.97 1.50
C GLU A 20 14.63 3.41 0.07
N ALA A 21 15.77 3.12 -0.57
CA ALA A 21 15.80 2.49 -1.88
C ALA A 21 15.15 1.09 -1.88
N ILE A 22 15.38 0.31 -0.82
CA ILE A 22 14.68 -0.97 -0.63
C ILE A 22 13.18 -0.73 -0.44
N GLY A 23 12.76 0.27 0.32
CA GLY A 23 11.34 0.60 0.53
C GLY A 23 10.62 1.03 -0.76
N GLU A 24 11.26 1.89 -1.54
CA GLU A 24 10.74 2.36 -2.84
C GLU A 24 10.69 1.24 -3.88
N VAL A 25 11.73 0.40 -3.95
CA VAL A 25 11.79 -0.74 -4.88
C VAL A 25 10.85 -1.87 -4.45
N THR A 26 10.71 -2.12 -3.15
CA THR A 26 9.94 -3.26 -2.63
C THR A 26 8.45 -2.98 -2.67
N GLY A 27 8.00 -1.71 -2.63
CA GLY A 27 6.58 -1.34 -2.75
C GLY A 27 5.69 -2.34 -2.02
N ASN A 28 5.94 -2.49 -0.71
CA ASN A 28 5.69 -3.66 0.13
C ASN A 28 4.67 -4.66 -0.49
N PRO A 29 5.10 -5.86 -0.92
CA PRO A 29 4.28 -6.79 -1.70
C PRO A 29 2.98 -7.20 -0.99
N ASN A 30 2.96 -7.12 0.34
CA ASN A 30 1.76 -7.30 1.14
C ASN A 30 0.70 -6.21 0.85
N ASP A 31 1.09 -4.94 0.82
CA ASP A 31 0.19 -3.81 0.51
C ASP A 31 -0.35 -3.88 -0.92
N LYS A 32 0.47 -4.34 -1.87
CA LYS A 32 0.02 -4.52 -3.27
C LYS A 32 -0.97 -5.67 -3.43
N ALA A 33 -0.77 -6.77 -2.70
CA ALA A 33 -1.68 -7.90 -2.67
C ALA A 33 -2.99 -7.54 -1.95
N GLU A 34 -2.90 -6.87 -0.81
CA GLU A 34 -4.05 -6.40 -0.05
C GLU A 34 -4.87 -5.38 -0.85
N GLY A 35 -4.21 -4.45 -1.56
CA GLY A 35 -4.87 -3.50 -2.45
C GLY A 35 -5.64 -4.18 -3.57
N LYS A 36 -5.07 -5.21 -4.20
CA LYS A 36 -5.76 -6.01 -5.23
C LYS A 36 -6.95 -6.80 -4.65
N ALA A 37 -6.80 -7.37 -3.46
CA ALA A 37 -7.88 -8.10 -2.81
C ALA A 37 -9.06 -7.17 -2.45
N LYS A 38 -8.76 -5.99 -1.90
CA LYS A 38 -9.77 -4.95 -1.61
C LYS A 38 -10.48 -4.46 -2.87
N GLN A 39 -9.77 -4.30 -3.98
CA GLN A 39 -10.40 -3.93 -5.26
C GLN A 39 -11.34 -5.02 -5.79
N ALA A 40 -10.97 -6.30 -5.66
CA ALA A 40 -11.83 -7.41 -6.06
C ALA A 40 -13.10 -7.48 -5.19
N GLU A 41 -12.96 -7.33 -3.87
CA GLU A 41 -14.11 -7.30 -2.95
C GLU A 41 -15.05 -6.14 -3.27
N ALA A 42 -14.51 -4.95 -3.54
CA ALA A 42 -15.29 -3.78 -3.91
C ALA A 42 -16.13 -4.00 -5.18
N GLN A 43 -15.55 -4.62 -6.22
CA GLN A 43 -16.29 -4.92 -7.46
C GLN A 43 -17.46 -5.90 -7.23
N VAL A 44 -17.25 -6.93 -6.40
CA VAL A 44 -18.29 -7.90 -6.07
C VAL A 44 -19.43 -7.21 -5.32
N ARG A 45 -19.12 -6.38 -4.32
CA ARG A 45 -20.12 -5.62 -3.56
C ARG A 45 -20.92 -4.68 -4.46
N HIS A 46 -20.25 -3.91 -5.31
CA HIS A 46 -20.92 -3.00 -6.26
C HIS A 46 -21.87 -3.73 -7.20
N THR A 47 -21.46 -4.92 -7.68
CA THR A 47 -22.31 -5.73 -8.55
C THR A 47 -23.56 -6.22 -7.81
N ALA A 48 -23.39 -6.69 -6.57
CA ALA A 48 -24.51 -7.12 -5.73
C ALA A 48 -25.46 -5.97 -5.39
N GLU A 49 -24.93 -4.78 -5.09
CA GLU A 49 -25.72 -3.58 -4.83
C GLU A 49 -26.51 -3.14 -6.07
N ASN A 50 -25.89 -3.10 -7.25
CA ASN A 50 -26.58 -2.77 -8.50
C ASN A 50 -27.75 -3.73 -8.79
N ILE A 51 -27.56 -5.04 -8.57
CA ILE A 51 -28.63 -6.03 -8.75
C ILE A 51 -29.76 -5.78 -7.76
N LYS A 52 -29.42 -5.47 -6.49
CA LYS A 52 -30.41 -5.19 -5.46
C LYS A 52 -31.22 -3.93 -5.78
N ASP A 53 -30.57 -2.89 -6.29
CA ASP A 53 -31.20 -1.62 -6.68
C ASP A 53 -32.18 -1.83 -7.84
N GLU A 54 -31.78 -2.57 -8.88
CA GLU A 54 -32.64 -2.91 -10.02
C GLU A 54 -33.85 -3.76 -9.62
N VAL A 55 -33.66 -4.76 -8.73
CA VAL A 55 -34.77 -5.56 -8.21
C VAL A 55 -35.75 -4.70 -7.43
N LYS A 56 -35.25 -3.79 -6.58
CA LYS A 56 -36.09 -2.88 -5.80
C LYS A 56 -36.88 -1.95 -6.71
N LYS A 57 -36.23 -1.38 -7.73
CA LYS A 57 -36.85 -0.50 -8.74
C LYS A 57 -37.91 -1.19 -9.59
N THR A 58 -37.80 -2.51 -9.79
CA THR A 58 -38.80 -3.31 -10.52
C THR A 58 -39.99 -3.70 -9.63
N LEU A 59 -39.81 -3.71 -8.31
CA LEU A 59 -40.84 -4.08 -7.34
C LEU A 59 -41.68 -2.88 -6.86
N GLU A 60 -41.14 -1.67 -6.96
CA GLU A 60 -41.85 -0.38 -6.81
C GLU A 60 -42.68 -0.05 -8.07
#